data_AF-A0A258E3R0-F1
#
_entry.id   AF-A0A258E3R0-F1
#
_cell.length_a   1.000
_cell.length_b   1.000
_cell.length_c   1.000
_cell.angle_alpha   90.00
_cell.angle_beta   90.00
_cell.angle_gamma   90.00
#
_symmetry.space_group_name_H-M   'P 1'
#
loop_
_entity.id
_entity.type
_entity.pdbx_description
1 polymer ?
#
loop_
_entity_poly.entity_id
_entity_poly.type
_entity_poly.pdbx_seq_one_letter_code
_entity_poly.pdbx_strand_id
1 'polypeptide(L)'
;MIAREAAKELQILAKNFKSVALIGPRQSGKTTLCKAQFPDKKYISLENPDIRLFAKQDPRGFLDQFPEGGILDEIQHIPELFSYLQQILDESETEGKFILTGSNNFLLQESITQSLAGRIGYLQLLPLTINEKKEAKLFNSEIDQNLLTGFFPSIADKKLDPARWYSNYIKTYVERDVRQIKNIVSLTSFTKFLQLCAGRVGQLLNANSLA
;
A
#
# COMPACT_ATOMS: atom_id res chain seq x y z
N MET A 1 0.09 14.57 -12.16
CA MET A 1 0.11 13.79 -10.91
C MET A 1 -0.95 14.36 -9.99
N ILE A 2 -1.81 13.53 -9.41
CA ILE A 2 -2.83 13.99 -8.45
C ILE A 2 -2.15 14.28 -7.11
N ALA A 3 -2.30 15.50 -6.60
CA ALA A 3 -1.79 15.88 -5.29
C ALA A 3 -2.47 15.04 -4.20
N ARG A 4 -1.71 14.55 -3.23
CA ARG A 4 -2.22 13.70 -2.14
C ARG A 4 -2.19 14.44 -0.82
N GLU A 5 -3.30 14.45 -0.09
CA GLU A 5 -3.39 15.05 1.25
C GLU A 5 -2.41 14.34 2.22
N ALA A 6 -2.28 13.02 2.07
CA ALA A 6 -1.35 12.18 2.83
C ALA A 6 0.14 12.55 2.65
N ALA A 7 0.50 13.36 1.65
CA ALA A 7 1.88 13.78 1.43
C ALA A 7 2.46 14.53 2.64
N LYS A 8 1.65 15.37 3.29
CA LYS A 8 2.08 16.15 4.47
C LYS A 8 2.45 15.23 5.63
N GLU A 9 1.57 14.28 5.93
CA GLU A 9 1.79 13.31 7.01
C GLU A 9 2.99 12.41 6.70
N LEU A 10 3.15 11.98 5.44
CA LEU A 10 4.31 11.19 5.02
C LEU A 10 5.63 11.91 5.30
N GLN A 11 5.71 13.22 5.04
CA GLN A 11 6.89 14.04 5.33
C GLN A 11 7.12 14.23 6.83
N ILE A 12 6.04 14.37 7.63
CA ILE A 12 6.14 14.49 9.08
C ILE A 12 6.70 13.19 9.67
N LEU A 13 6.15 12.04 9.28
CA LEU A 13 6.64 10.74 9.73
C LEU A 13 8.09 10.51 9.33
N ALA A 14 8.48 10.89 8.10
CA ALA A 14 9.85 10.73 7.63
C ALA A 14 10.87 11.60 8.37
N LYS A 15 10.43 12.66 9.06
CA LYS A 15 11.29 13.49 9.91
C LYS A 15 11.38 12.99 11.36
N ASN A 16 10.44 12.16 11.79
CA ASN A 16 10.31 11.75 13.19
C ASN A 16 10.64 10.27 13.44
N PHE A 17 10.75 9.47 12.37
CA PHE A 17 11.04 8.04 12.44
C PHE A 17 12.16 7.65 11.49
N LYS A 18 13.01 6.71 11.92
CA LYS A 18 14.15 6.20 11.15
C LYS A 18 13.70 5.58 9.82
N SER A 19 12.50 5.03 9.79
CA SER A 19 11.85 4.51 8.59
C SER A 19 10.37 4.88 8.55
N VAL A 20 9.79 4.92 7.36
CA VAL A 20 8.33 5.06 7.19
C VAL A 20 7.79 3.96 6.30
N ALA A 21 6.70 3.32 6.71
CA ALA A 21 5.96 2.36 5.90
C ALA A 21 4.67 3.00 5.38
N LEU A 22 4.58 3.15 4.07
CA LEU A 22 3.37 3.53 3.36
C LEU A 22 2.61 2.27 2.93
N ILE A 23 1.51 1.98 3.62
CA ILE A 23 0.70 0.79 3.37
C ILE A 23 -0.63 1.16 2.72
N GLY A 24 -1.26 0.21 2.04
CA GLY A 24 -2.58 0.44 1.47
C GLY A 24 -2.93 -0.56 0.38
N PRO A 25 -4.17 -0.49 -0.16
CA PRO A 25 -4.56 -1.36 -1.26
C PRO A 25 -3.66 -1.15 -2.48
N ARG A 26 -3.56 -2.18 -3.32
CA ARG A 26 -2.88 -2.05 -4.61
C ARG A 26 -3.57 -0.99 -5.45
N GLN A 27 -2.80 -0.29 -6.27
CA GLN A 27 -3.28 0.83 -7.10
C GLN A 27 -3.80 2.05 -6.33
N SER A 28 -3.56 2.19 -5.02
CA SER A 28 -3.87 3.42 -4.28
C SER A 28 -2.89 4.58 -4.55
N GLY A 29 -1.80 4.34 -5.29
CA GLY A 29 -0.82 5.37 -5.66
C GLY A 29 0.37 5.50 -4.70
N LYS A 30 0.68 4.47 -3.90
CA LYS A 30 1.79 4.45 -2.93
C LYS A 30 3.15 4.79 -3.56
N THR A 31 3.56 3.99 -4.55
CA THR A 31 4.82 4.17 -5.29
C THR A 31 4.92 5.56 -5.90
N THR A 32 3.82 6.03 -6.49
CA THR A 32 3.72 7.37 -7.08
C THR A 32 3.95 8.45 -6.04
N LEU A 33 3.32 8.34 -4.87
CA LEU A 33 3.48 9.29 -3.76
C LEU A 33 4.92 9.28 -3.22
N CYS A 34 5.49 8.11 -2.93
CA CYS A 34 6.86 8.00 -2.41
C CYS A 34 7.89 8.62 -3.37
N LYS A 35 7.81 8.32 -4.67
CA LYS A 35 8.73 8.91 -5.67
C LYS A 35 8.61 10.42 -5.78
N ALA A 36 7.40 10.98 -5.62
CA ALA A 36 7.22 12.43 -5.62
C ALA A 36 7.78 13.11 -4.38
N GLN A 37 7.61 12.48 -3.22
CA GLN A 37 7.98 13.07 -1.93
C GLN A 37 9.46 12.90 -1.60
N PHE A 38 10.11 11.88 -2.18
CA PHE A 38 11.53 11.58 -1.96
C PHE A 38 12.25 11.37 -3.29
N PRO A 39 12.32 12.39 -4.17
CA PRO A 39 12.90 12.26 -5.50
C PRO A 39 14.39 11.91 -5.49
N ASP A 40 15.11 12.31 -4.42
CA ASP A 40 16.55 12.07 -4.27
C ASP A 40 16.88 10.67 -3.73
N LYS A 41 15.87 9.92 -3.26
CA LYS A 41 16.09 8.55 -2.75
C LYS A 41 16.07 7.54 -3.88
N LYS A 42 17.06 6.64 -3.88
CA LYS A 42 17.12 5.51 -4.81
C LYS A 42 15.88 4.64 -4.64
N TYR A 43 15.18 4.40 -5.74
CA TYR A 43 13.99 3.54 -5.79
C TYR A 43 14.33 2.14 -6.28
N ILE A 44 13.78 1.13 -5.60
CA ILE A 44 13.86 -0.27 -6.03
C ILE A 44 12.51 -0.96 -5.84
N SER A 45 12.15 -1.83 -6.78
CA SER A 45 10.94 -2.66 -6.70
C SER A 45 11.28 -4.12 -6.44
N LEU A 46 10.76 -4.64 -5.33
CA LEU A 46 10.90 -6.05 -4.96
C LEU A 46 9.85 -6.95 -5.64
N GLU A 47 9.05 -6.39 -6.55
CA GLU A 47 8.25 -7.19 -7.49
C GLU A 47 9.14 -7.84 -8.57
N ASN A 48 10.24 -7.18 -8.96
CA ASN A 48 11.18 -7.70 -9.96
C ASN A 48 11.80 -9.02 -9.46
N PRO A 49 11.72 -10.11 -10.25
CA PRO A 49 12.15 -11.43 -9.82
C PRO A 49 13.64 -11.53 -9.55
N ASP A 50 14.49 -10.85 -10.33
CA ASP A 50 15.94 -10.90 -10.21
C ASP A 50 16.41 -10.14 -8.98
N ILE A 51 15.88 -8.92 -8.79
CA ILE A 51 16.14 -8.12 -7.58
C ILE A 51 15.66 -8.89 -6.34
N ARG A 52 14.47 -9.49 -6.42
CA ARG A 52 13.92 -10.26 -5.31
C ARG A 52 14.75 -11.49 -4.98
N LEU A 53 15.26 -12.19 -6.00
CA LEU A 53 16.14 -13.35 -5.81
C LEU A 53 17.43 -12.94 -5.11
N PHE A 54 18.06 -11.86 -5.58
CA PHE A 54 19.28 -11.32 -5.00
C PHE A 54 19.07 -10.90 -3.53
N ALA A 55 18.03 -10.10 -3.24
CA ALA A 55 17.72 -9.68 -1.88
C ALA A 55 17.34 -10.82 -0.93
N LYS A 56 16.89 -11.97 -1.45
CA LYS A 56 16.67 -13.19 -0.66
C LYS A 56 17.95 -13.97 -0.39
N GLN A 57 18.83 -14.07 -1.39
CA GLN A 57 20.08 -14.82 -1.27
C GLN A 57 21.11 -14.08 -0.42
N ASP A 58 21.18 -12.76 -0.56
CA ASP A 58 22.07 -11.89 0.21
C ASP A 58 21.35 -10.61 0.67
N PRO A 59 20.55 -10.67 1.75
CA PRO A 59 19.86 -9.52 2.31
C PRO A 59 20.79 -8.36 2.70
N ARG A 60 22.00 -8.68 3.21
CA ARG A 60 22.99 -7.68 3.65
C ARG A 60 23.60 -6.97 2.45
N GLY A 61 24.16 -7.73 1.51
CA GLY A 61 24.74 -7.16 0.29
C GLY A 61 23.71 -6.40 -0.55
N PHE A 62 22.42 -6.76 -0.47
CA PHE A 62 21.34 -5.95 -1.04
C PHE A 62 21.16 -4.60 -0.36
N LEU A 63 21.07 -4.58 0.97
CA LEU A 63 20.89 -3.34 1.74
C LEU A 63 22.13 -2.43 1.70
N ASP A 64 23.33 -3.01 1.56
CA ASP A 64 24.59 -2.26 1.38
C ASP A 64 24.60 -1.38 0.11
N GLN A 65 23.72 -1.66 -0.86
CA GLN A 65 23.53 -0.79 -2.03
C GLN A 65 22.77 0.51 -1.73
N PHE A 66 22.35 0.70 -0.48
CA PHE A 66 21.55 1.84 0.01
C PHE A 66 22.15 2.44 1.30
N PRO A 67 23.42 2.93 1.28
CA PRO A 67 24.08 3.46 2.47
C PRO A 67 23.33 4.67 3.07
N GLU A 68 22.79 5.54 2.19
CA GLU A 68 21.95 6.70 2.54
C GLU A 68 20.45 6.35 2.66
N GLY A 69 20.14 5.05 2.59
CA GLY A 69 18.79 4.52 2.53
C GLY A 69 18.14 4.66 1.14
N GLY A 70 16.84 4.38 1.07
CA GLY A 70 16.12 4.31 -0.21
C GLY A 70 14.63 4.00 -0.08
N ILE A 71 13.95 3.97 -1.22
CA ILE A 71 12.55 3.54 -1.33
C ILE A 71 12.53 2.05 -1.69
N LEU A 72 12.07 1.21 -0.77
CA LEU A 72 11.90 -0.23 -0.97
C LEU A 72 10.42 -0.54 -1.22
N ASP A 73 10.08 -0.76 -2.49
CA ASP A 73 8.68 -0.95 -2.93
C ASP A 73 8.27 -2.43 -2.82
N GLU A 74 7.07 -2.69 -2.29
CA GLU A 74 6.48 -4.02 -2.10
C GLU A 74 7.36 -4.94 -1.21
N ILE A 75 7.85 -4.40 -0.08
CA ILE A 75 8.78 -5.08 0.84
C ILE A 75 8.23 -6.37 1.45
N GLN A 76 6.90 -6.53 1.51
CA GLN A 76 6.28 -7.75 2.00
C GLN A 76 6.62 -9.00 1.16
N HIS A 77 7.22 -8.84 -0.02
CA HIS A 77 7.76 -9.95 -0.81
C HIS A 77 9.00 -10.62 -0.20
N ILE A 78 9.70 -9.92 0.70
CA ILE A 78 10.91 -10.42 1.40
C ILE A 78 10.84 -10.02 2.87
N PRO A 79 10.04 -10.72 3.69
CA PRO A 79 9.93 -10.45 5.13
C PRO A 79 11.26 -10.54 5.88
N GLU A 80 12.23 -11.32 5.39
CA GLU A 80 13.52 -11.45 6.07
C GLU A 80 14.27 -10.11 6.14
N LEU A 81 14.03 -9.17 5.20
CA LEU A 81 14.68 -7.85 5.19
C LEU A 81 14.39 -7.03 6.45
N PHE A 82 13.27 -7.26 7.13
CA PHE A 82 12.90 -6.48 8.31
C PHE A 82 13.88 -6.67 9.48
N SER A 83 14.39 -7.88 9.69
CA SER A 83 15.38 -8.15 10.73
C SER A 83 16.72 -7.44 10.45
N TYR A 84 17.12 -7.36 9.18
CA TYR A 84 18.33 -6.63 8.78
C TYR A 84 18.12 -5.11 8.84
N LEU A 85 16.96 -4.62 8.40
CA LEU A 85 16.58 -3.22 8.52
C LEU A 85 16.56 -2.78 9.98
N GLN A 86 16.06 -3.60 10.90
CA GLN A 86 16.07 -3.29 12.33
C GLN A 86 17.49 -2.94 12.80
N GLN A 87 18.48 -3.79 12.49
CA GLN A 87 19.88 -3.55 12.85
C GLN A 87 20.40 -2.23 12.23
N ILE A 88 20.17 -2.02 10.93
CA ILE A 88 20.64 -0.80 10.23
C ILE A 88 19.99 0.47 10.79
N LEU A 89 18.71 0.41 11.16
CA LEU A 89 17.96 1.54 11.72
C LEU A 89 18.38 1.82 13.17
N ASP A 90 18.74 0.79 13.95
CA ASP A 90 19.29 0.95 15.30
C ASP A 90 20.66 1.63 15.31
N GLU A 91 21.49 1.35 14.31
CA GLU A 91 22.84 1.92 14.18
C GLU A 91 22.84 3.30 13.48
N SER A 92 21.69 3.74 12.95
CA SER A 92 21.62 4.97 12.15
C SER A 92 21.00 6.14 12.90
N GLU A 93 21.66 7.29 12.83
CA GLU A 93 21.10 8.55 13.33
C GLU A 93 20.14 9.23 12.34
N THR A 94 20.04 8.73 11.11
CA THR A 94 19.28 9.38 10.03
C THR A 94 17.78 9.06 10.10
N GLU A 95 16.96 10.07 10.30
CA GLU A 95 15.50 9.95 10.16
C GLU A 95 15.08 9.79 8.69
N GLY A 96 14.02 9.02 8.45
CA GLY A 96 13.50 8.77 7.12
C GLY A 96 14.50 8.07 6.19
N LYS A 97 15.46 7.32 6.75
CA LYS A 97 16.49 6.60 5.98
C LYS A 97 15.83 5.71 4.94
N PHE A 98 14.91 4.86 5.36
CA PHE A 98 14.14 3.99 4.47
C PHE A 98 12.67 4.39 4.35
N ILE A 99 12.16 4.34 3.13
CA ILE A 99 10.74 4.50 2.82
C ILE A 99 10.25 3.17 2.25
N LEU A 100 9.40 2.49 2.99
CA LEU A 100 8.91 1.16 2.64
C LEU A 100 7.50 1.30 2.08
N THR A 101 7.18 0.50 1.07
CA THR A 101 5.78 0.36 0.62
C THR A 101 5.34 -1.09 0.71
N GLY A 102 4.04 -1.30 0.88
CA GLY A 102 3.47 -2.63 0.75
C GLY A 102 1.95 -2.67 0.87
N SER A 103 1.40 -3.86 0.78
CA SER A 103 0.00 -4.11 1.09
C SER A 103 -0.25 -4.08 2.60
N ASN A 104 -1.50 -3.90 3.03
CA ASN A 104 -1.85 -3.86 4.45
C ASN A 104 -1.56 -5.17 5.22
N ASN A 105 -1.34 -6.28 4.51
CA ASN A 105 -1.29 -7.61 5.13
C ASN A 105 -0.02 -7.86 5.95
N PHE A 106 1.08 -7.15 5.74
CA PHE A 106 2.32 -7.44 6.49
C PHE A 106 2.28 -6.92 7.93
N LEU A 107 1.48 -5.89 8.23
CA LEU A 107 1.22 -5.46 9.61
C LEU A 107 0.59 -6.57 10.47
N LEU A 108 -0.07 -7.54 9.84
CA LEU A 108 -0.70 -8.68 10.51
C LEU A 108 0.33 -9.78 10.87
N GLN A 109 1.59 -9.63 10.47
CA GLN A 109 2.66 -10.54 10.88
C GLN A 109 3.33 -10.00 12.14
N GLU A 110 3.05 -10.63 13.28
CA GLU A 110 3.56 -10.22 14.60
C GLU A 110 5.09 -10.08 14.63
N SER A 111 5.82 -10.96 13.94
CA SER A 111 7.28 -10.91 13.87
C SER A 111 7.81 -9.63 13.22
N ILE A 112 7.13 -9.14 12.18
CA ILE A 112 7.51 -7.89 11.49
C ILE A 112 7.23 -6.70 12.40
N THR A 113 6.02 -6.64 12.96
CA THR A 113 5.59 -5.52 13.80
C THR A 113 6.47 -5.37 15.05
N GLN A 114 6.91 -6.49 15.65
CA GLN A 114 7.85 -6.46 16.77
C GLN A 114 9.25 -5.99 16.36
N SER A 115 9.79 -6.49 15.24
CA SER A 115 11.14 -6.12 14.78
C SER A 115 11.30 -4.62 14.51
N LEU A 116 10.24 -3.95 14.05
CA LEU A 116 10.29 -2.53 13.69
C LEU A 116 9.65 -1.59 14.73
N ALA A 117 9.16 -2.12 15.85
CA ALA A 117 8.49 -1.32 16.87
C ALA A 117 9.37 -0.14 17.33
N GLY A 118 8.77 1.05 17.39
CA GLY A 118 9.46 2.29 17.79
C GLY A 118 10.37 2.93 16.74
N ARG A 119 10.69 2.24 15.63
CA ARG A 119 11.61 2.74 14.58
C ARG A 119 10.90 3.18 13.32
N ILE A 120 9.68 2.71 13.12
CA ILE A 120 8.93 2.92 11.90
C ILE A 120 7.63 3.71 12.16
N GLY A 121 7.41 4.75 11.36
CA GLY A 121 6.12 5.42 11.24
C GLY A 121 5.26 4.69 10.22
N TYR A 122 4.00 4.40 10.55
CA TYR A 122 3.06 3.77 9.61
C TYR A 122 2.09 4.81 9.06
N LEU A 123 1.92 4.84 7.74
CA LEU A 123 0.92 5.65 7.07
C LEU A 123 0.07 4.79 6.14
N GLN A 124 -1.25 4.81 6.35
CA GLN A 124 -2.18 4.12 5.47
C GLN A 124 -2.65 5.05 4.34
N LEU A 125 -2.29 4.72 3.10
CA LEU A 125 -2.73 5.40 1.89
C LEU A 125 -3.91 4.65 1.24
N LEU A 126 -5.11 5.17 1.49
CA LEU A 126 -6.33 4.77 0.80
C LEU A 126 -6.38 5.36 -0.62
N PRO A 127 -7.37 4.94 -1.45
CA PRO A 127 -7.69 5.65 -2.69
C PRO A 127 -8.03 7.14 -2.45
N LEU A 128 -8.29 7.87 -3.54
CA LEU A 128 -8.44 9.32 -3.48
C LEU A 128 -9.55 9.76 -2.51
N THR A 129 -9.37 10.89 -1.84
CA THR A 129 -10.47 11.54 -1.11
C THR A 129 -11.39 12.31 -2.06
N ILE A 130 -12.57 12.70 -1.58
CA ILE A 130 -13.47 13.60 -2.33
C ILE A 130 -12.76 14.92 -2.66
N ASN A 131 -12.01 15.47 -1.70
CA ASN A 131 -11.26 16.70 -1.90
C ASN A 131 -10.16 16.53 -2.96
N GLU A 132 -9.37 15.46 -2.88
CA GLU A 132 -8.34 15.16 -3.88
C GLU A 132 -8.93 15.03 -5.30
N LYS A 133 -10.10 14.38 -5.46
CA LYS A 133 -10.80 14.34 -6.75
C LYS A 133 -11.32 15.71 -7.19
N LYS A 134 -11.83 16.54 -6.27
CA LYS A 134 -12.33 17.89 -6.58
C LYS A 134 -11.20 18.80 -7.05
N GLU A 135 -10.09 18.82 -6.33
CA GLU A 135 -8.89 19.59 -6.68
C GLU A 135 -8.31 19.15 -8.03
N ALA A 136 -8.31 17.84 -8.31
CA ALA A 136 -7.89 17.30 -9.59
C ALA A 136 -8.91 17.51 -10.74
N LYS A 137 -10.08 18.12 -10.47
CA LYS A 137 -11.20 18.26 -11.42
C LYS A 137 -11.70 16.90 -11.98
N LEU A 138 -11.61 15.85 -11.16
CA LEU A 138 -12.05 14.49 -11.44
C LEU A 138 -13.32 14.09 -10.67
N PHE A 139 -13.82 14.97 -9.79
CA PHE A 139 -15.06 14.73 -9.05
C PHE A 139 -16.26 15.11 -9.92
N ASN A 140 -17.17 14.16 -10.14
CA ASN A 140 -18.41 14.42 -10.89
C ASN A 140 -19.44 15.12 -9.98
N SER A 141 -20.25 16.03 -10.51
CA SER A 141 -21.38 16.61 -9.77
C SER A 141 -22.46 15.58 -9.46
N GLU A 142 -22.60 14.57 -10.32
CA GLU A 142 -23.49 13.44 -10.11
C GLU A 142 -22.85 12.44 -9.13
N ILE A 143 -23.49 12.24 -7.98
CA ILE A 143 -22.99 11.34 -6.92
C ILE A 143 -22.90 9.90 -7.45
N ASP A 144 -23.90 9.44 -8.20
CA ASP A 144 -23.96 8.08 -8.74
C ASP A 144 -22.76 7.75 -9.64
N GLN A 145 -22.30 8.72 -10.44
CA GLN A 145 -21.10 8.55 -11.26
C GLN A 145 -19.84 8.37 -10.40
N ASN A 146 -19.75 9.07 -9.27
CA ASN A 146 -18.65 8.87 -8.33
C ASN A 146 -18.74 7.53 -7.59
N LEU A 147 -19.96 7.04 -7.30
CA LEU A 147 -20.15 5.72 -6.71
C LEU A 147 -19.72 4.60 -7.67
N LEU A 148 -20.08 4.73 -8.95
CA LEU A 148 -19.71 3.76 -9.98
C LEU A 148 -18.23 3.77 -10.33
N THR A 149 -17.62 4.95 -10.44
CA THR A 149 -16.18 5.10 -10.76
C THR A 149 -15.27 4.95 -9.54
N GLY A 150 -15.83 5.06 -8.35
CA GLY A 150 -15.11 5.06 -7.09
C GLY A 150 -14.00 6.10 -7.03
N PHE A 151 -12.94 5.74 -6.29
CA PHE A 151 -11.88 6.66 -5.89
C PHE A 151 -10.47 6.14 -6.20
N PHE A 152 -10.33 5.02 -6.89
CA PHE A 152 -9.03 4.56 -7.35
C PHE A 152 -8.47 5.54 -8.40
N PRO A 153 -7.23 6.03 -8.26
CA PRO A 153 -6.64 6.99 -9.20
C PRO A 153 -6.71 6.52 -10.66
N SER A 154 -6.49 5.24 -10.91
CA SER A 154 -6.43 4.67 -12.27
C SER A 154 -7.76 4.73 -13.02
N ILE A 155 -8.91 4.62 -12.34
CA ILE A 155 -10.23 4.71 -12.97
C ILE A 155 -10.52 6.16 -13.37
N ALA A 156 -10.28 7.09 -12.44
CA ALA A 156 -10.57 8.50 -12.65
C ALA A 156 -9.63 9.15 -13.70
N ASP A 157 -8.33 8.86 -13.63
CA ASP A 157 -7.31 9.48 -14.50
C ASP A 157 -7.38 8.95 -15.94
N LYS A 158 -7.55 7.63 -16.11
CA LYS A 158 -7.53 6.98 -17.43
C LYS A 158 -8.92 6.80 -18.06
N LYS A 159 -9.98 7.28 -17.42
CA LYS A 159 -11.39 7.14 -17.84
C LYS A 159 -11.73 5.69 -18.22
N LEU A 160 -11.31 4.74 -17.38
CA LEU A 160 -11.55 3.32 -17.62
C LEU A 160 -13.00 2.97 -17.36
N ASP A 161 -13.51 1.97 -18.09
CA ASP A 161 -14.81 1.36 -17.79
C ASP A 161 -14.78 0.72 -16.39
N PRO A 162 -15.58 1.20 -15.42
CA PRO A 162 -15.48 0.74 -14.04
C PRO A 162 -15.81 -0.74 -13.89
N ALA A 163 -16.82 -1.26 -14.61
CA ALA A 163 -17.24 -2.65 -14.52
C ALA A 163 -16.11 -3.61 -14.94
N ARG A 164 -15.46 -3.33 -16.08
CA ARG A 164 -14.30 -4.09 -16.55
C ARG A 164 -13.10 -3.94 -15.62
N TRP A 165 -12.84 -2.74 -15.10
CA TRP A 165 -11.70 -2.51 -14.21
C TRP A 165 -11.89 -3.26 -12.88
N TYR A 166 -13.05 -3.12 -12.23
CA TYR A 166 -13.32 -3.78 -10.94
C TYR A 166 -13.33 -5.30 -11.07
N SER A 167 -13.90 -5.85 -12.14
CA SER A 167 -13.87 -7.29 -12.41
C SER A 167 -12.43 -7.83 -12.48
N ASN A 168 -11.55 -7.14 -13.21
CA ASN A 168 -10.14 -7.51 -13.27
C ASN A 168 -9.42 -7.30 -11.94
N TYR A 169 -9.64 -6.16 -11.26
CA TYR A 169 -9.01 -5.85 -9.98
C TYR A 169 -9.35 -6.90 -8.90
N ILE A 170 -10.62 -7.30 -8.81
CA ILE A 170 -11.07 -8.35 -7.87
C ILE A 170 -10.36 -9.67 -8.19
N LYS A 171 -10.39 -10.08 -9.46
CA LYS A 171 -9.80 -11.36 -9.91
C LYS A 171 -8.28 -11.43 -9.73
N THR A 172 -7.54 -10.37 -10.05
CA THR A 172 -6.07 -10.43 -10.09
C THR A 172 -5.40 -10.07 -8.76
N TYR A 173 -6.03 -9.20 -7.97
CA TYR A 173 -5.42 -8.64 -6.77
C TYR A 173 -6.14 -9.04 -5.50
N VAL A 174 -7.46 -8.84 -5.46
CA VAL A 174 -8.20 -9.10 -4.22
C VAL A 174 -8.19 -10.59 -3.93
N GLU A 175 -8.53 -11.44 -4.89
CA GLU A 175 -8.48 -12.90 -4.69
C GLU A 175 -7.08 -13.40 -4.34
N ARG A 176 -6.03 -12.86 -4.97
CA ARG A 176 -4.64 -13.23 -4.69
C ARG A 176 -4.22 -12.84 -3.27
N ASP A 177 -4.44 -11.60 -2.87
CA ASP A 177 -4.04 -11.09 -1.56
C ASP A 177 -4.91 -11.71 -0.45
N VAL A 178 -6.17 -12.02 -0.73
CA VAL A 178 -7.08 -12.76 0.16
C VAL A 178 -6.59 -14.17 0.43
N ARG A 179 -6.11 -14.89 -0.59
CA ARG A 179 -5.52 -16.24 -0.41
C ARG A 179 -4.28 -16.24 0.49
N GLN A 180 -3.59 -15.11 0.62
CA GLN A 180 -2.44 -14.99 1.52
C GLN A 180 -2.85 -14.85 2.99
N ILE A 181 -4.11 -14.50 3.26
CA ILE A 181 -4.65 -14.47 4.61
C ILE A 181 -5.01 -15.91 5.00
N LYS A 182 -4.31 -16.45 6.01
CA LYS A 182 -4.31 -17.88 6.40
C LYS A 182 -5.70 -18.53 6.60
N ASN A 183 -6.77 -17.75 6.71
CA ASN A 183 -8.08 -18.21 7.16
C ASN A 183 -9.20 -18.15 6.10
N ILE A 184 -8.92 -17.79 4.85
CA ILE A 184 -9.98 -17.70 3.81
C ILE A 184 -9.93 -18.95 2.91
N VAL A 185 -10.85 -19.88 3.19
CA VAL A 185 -10.92 -21.21 2.55
C VAL A 185 -11.66 -21.19 1.21
N SER A 186 -12.66 -20.32 1.05
CA SER A 186 -13.52 -20.26 -0.14
C SER A 186 -13.52 -18.87 -0.77
N LEU A 187 -12.94 -18.76 -1.97
CA LEU A 187 -13.03 -17.55 -2.78
C LEU A 187 -14.48 -17.22 -3.18
N THR A 188 -15.30 -18.23 -3.46
CA THR A 188 -16.71 -18.04 -3.82
C THR A 188 -17.48 -17.35 -2.68
N SER A 189 -17.24 -17.77 -1.44
CA SER A 189 -17.84 -17.14 -0.26
C SER A 189 -17.36 -15.70 -0.11
N PHE A 190 -16.07 -15.44 -0.38
CA PHE A 190 -15.52 -14.09 -0.34
C PHE A 190 -16.10 -13.18 -1.45
N THR A 191 -16.26 -13.67 -2.68
CA THR A 191 -16.92 -12.91 -3.75
C THR A 191 -18.36 -12.58 -3.41
N LYS A 192 -19.11 -13.54 -2.84
CA LYS A 192 -20.48 -13.30 -2.37
C LYS A 192 -20.51 -12.26 -1.24
N PHE A 193 -19.59 -12.34 -0.29
CA PHE A 193 -19.42 -11.36 0.77
C PHE A 193 -19.17 -9.95 0.20
N LEU A 194 -18.26 -9.80 -0.78
CA LEU A 194 -18.03 -8.52 -1.45
C LEU A 194 -19.29 -7.96 -2.11
N GLN A 195 -20.06 -8.80 -2.80
CA GLN A 195 -21.33 -8.40 -3.42
C GLN A 195 -22.37 -7.95 -2.37
N LEU A 196 -22.46 -8.68 -1.25
CA LEU A 196 -23.35 -8.32 -0.13
C LEU A 196 -22.96 -6.99 0.51
N CYS A 197 -21.66 -6.71 0.65
CA CYS A 197 -21.13 -5.43 1.11
C CYS A 197 -21.44 -4.30 0.11
N ALA A 198 -21.26 -4.53 -1.19
CA ALA A 198 -21.53 -3.55 -2.23
C ALA A 198 -23.01 -3.11 -2.26
N GLY A 199 -23.94 -4.05 -2.07
CA GLY A 199 -25.37 -3.74 -2.00
C GLY A 199 -25.83 -3.03 -0.72
N ARG A 200 -24.95 -2.86 0.27
CA ARG A 200 -25.26 -2.28 1.59
C ARG A 200 -24.44 -1.02 1.92
N VAL A 201 -23.75 -0.46 0.92
CA VAL A 201 -23.01 0.79 1.10
C VAL A 201 -23.97 1.89 1.59
N GLY A 202 -23.57 2.61 2.64
CA GLY A 202 -24.36 3.69 3.24
C GLY A 202 -25.40 3.24 4.28
N GLN A 203 -25.46 1.95 4.62
CA GLN A 203 -26.35 1.42 5.67
C GLN A 203 -25.58 1.11 6.96
N LEU A 204 -26.31 0.94 8.08
CA LEU A 204 -25.74 0.42 9.32
C LEU A 204 -25.21 -1.01 9.10
N LEU A 205 -23.96 -1.25 9.49
CA LEU A 205 -23.32 -2.55 9.35
C LEU A 205 -23.97 -3.57 10.30
N ASN A 206 -24.65 -4.57 9.73
CA ASN A 206 -25.11 -5.74 10.47
C ASN A 206 -24.32 -6.98 10.00
N ALA A 207 -23.39 -7.45 10.82
CA ALA A 207 -22.54 -8.60 10.50
C ALA A 207 -23.34 -9.89 10.23
N ASN A 208 -24.49 -10.07 10.90
CA ASN A 208 -25.35 -11.23 10.66
C ASN A 208 -25.99 -11.21 9.26
N SER A 209 -26.09 -10.03 8.62
CA SER A 209 -26.62 -9.90 7.26
C SER A 209 -25.59 -10.23 6.16
N LEU A 210 -24.34 -10.51 6.55
CA LEU A 210 -23.21 -10.82 5.69
C LEU A 210 -22.74 -12.29 5.81
N ALA A 211 -23.41 -13.09 6.64
CA ALA A 211 -23.15 -14.51 6.89
C ALA A 211 -24.09 -15.42 6.08
#